data_AF-A0A372LM48-F1
#
_entry.id   AF-A0A372LM48-F1
#
_cell.length_a   1.000
_cell.length_b   1.000
_cell.length_c   1.000
_cell.angle_alpha   90.00
_cell.angle_beta   90.00
_cell.angle_gamma   90.00
#
_symmetry.space_group_name_H-M   'P 1'
#
loop_
_entity.id
_entity.type
_entity.pdbx_description
1 polymer ?
#
loop_
_entity_poly.entity_id
_entity_poly.type
_entity_poly.pdbx_seq_one_letter_code
_entity_poly.pdbx_strand_id
1 'polypeptide(L)' 'MSGQQNNNKSSLPQTPKNMKRDGLDVEYSRELADADDIEAQQRSFEADQRAKSRQRNS' A
#
# COMPACT_ATOMS: atom_id res chain seq x y z
N MET A 1 18.84 0.16 32.51
CA MET A 1 17.58 0.91 32.44
C MET A 1 16.97 0.69 31.06
N SER A 2 16.05 -0.26 30.96
CA SER A 2 15.38 -0.66 29.71
C SER A 2 14.34 0.37 29.29
N GLY A 3 14.60 1.12 28.22
CA GLY A 3 13.62 2.01 27.60
C GLY A 3 12.52 1.19 26.94
N GLN A 4 11.37 1.10 27.60
CA GLN A 4 10.16 0.51 27.02
C GLN A 4 9.73 1.36 25.81
N GLN A 5 9.87 0.79 24.61
CA GLN A 5 9.26 1.33 23.40
C GLN A 5 7.74 1.29 23.58
N ASN A 6 7.19 2.47 23.86
CA ASN A 6 5.80 2.81 23.84
C ASN A 6 5.22 2.57 22.43
N ASN A 7 4.69 1.37 22.22
CA ASN A 7 3.89 1.00 21.06
C ASN A 7 2.54 1.73 21.07
N ASN A 8 2.56 3.06 20.90
CA ASN A 8 1.36 3.83 20.55
C ASN A 8 1.02 3.56 19.08
N LYS A 9 0.52 2.35 18.82
CA LYS A 9 -0.14 1.97 17.56
C LYS A 9 -1.52 2.60 17.54
N SER A 10 -1.54 3.94 17.49
CA SER A 10 -2.72 4.65 17.02
C SER A 10 -2.99 4.09 15.63
N SER A 11 -4.06 3.29 15.52
CA SER A 11 -4.60 2.86 14.23
C SER A 11 -5.03 4.14 13.53
N LEU A 12 -4.11 4.72 12.77
CA LEU A 12 -4.35 5.76 11.78
C LEU A 12 -4.67 4.99 10.50
N PRO A 13 -5.92 4.54 10.29
CA PRO A 13 -6.26 3.87 9.06
C PRO A 13 -5.92 4.84 7.92
N GLN A 14 -5.20 4.33 6.92
CA GLN A 14 -4.84 5.12 5.74
C GLN A 14 -6.10 5.64 5.01
N THR A 15 -7.27 5.08 5.32
CA THR A 15 -8.57 5.49 4.80
C THR A 15 -9.55 5.86 5.93
N PRO A 16 -10.16 7.07 5.87
CA PRO A 16 -11.26 7.46 6.76
C PRO A 16 -12.42 6.46 6.75
N LYS A 17 -13.15 6.35 7.88
CA LYS A 17 -14.22 5.34 8.06
C LYS A 17 -15.32 5.42 6.99
N ASN A 18 -15.67 6.62 6.54
CA ASN A 18 -16.69 6.90 5.53
C ASN A 18 -16.21 6.68 4.09
N MET A 19 -14.92 6.43 3.87
CA MET A 19 -14.34 6.16 2.54
C MET A 19 -13.93 4.69 2.39
N LYS A 20 -14.23 3.84 3.38
CA LYS A 20 -14.05 2.40 3.27
C LYS A 20 -15.07 1.86 2.27
N ARG A 21 -14.59 1.14 1.26
CA ARG A 21 -15.43 0.49 0.26
C ARG A 21 -15.97 -0.83 0.82
N ASP A 22 -17.14 -1.25 0.35
CA ASP A 22 -17.86 -2.44 0.82
C ASP A 22 -17.21 -3.77 0.42
N GLY A 23 -16.06 -3.73 -0.27
CA GLY A 23 -15.29 -4.92 -0.65
C GLY A 23 -15.86 -5.67 -1.86
N LEU A 24 -16.30 -4.93 -2.89
CA LEU A 24 -16.71 -5.56 -4.15
C LEU A 24 -15.47 -6.12 -4.87
N ASP A 25 -15.45 -7.43 -5.07
CA ASP A 25 -14.41 -8.11 -5.82
C ASP A 25 -14.69 -7.94 -7.32
N VAL A 26 -13.95 -7.03 -7.96
CA VAL A 26 -13.99 -6.78 -9.41
C VAL A 26 -12.62 -7.11 -9.99
N GLU A 27 -12.61 -7.93 -11.04
CA GLU A 27 -11.37 -8.34 -11.70
C GLU A 27 -10.76 -7.21 -12.54
N TYR A 28 -9.43 -7.12 -12.51
CA TYR A 28 -8.70 -6.14 -13.31
C TYR A 28 -8.79 -6.47 -14.81
N SER A 29 -9.18 -5.48 -15.61
CA SER A 29 -9.15 -5.54 -17.08
C SER A 29 -8.15 -4.53 -17.62
N ARG A 30 -7.12 -5.01 -18.32
CA ARG A 30 -6.10 -4.14 -18.95
C ARG A 30 -6.66 -3.30 -20.09
N GLU A 31 -7.62 -3.82 -20.84
CA GLU A 31 -8.21 -3.11 -21.97
C GLU A 31 -9.12 -1.96 -21.54
N LEU A 32 -9.67 -2.05 -20.33
CA LEU A 32 -10.52 -1.01 -19.73
C LEU A 32 -9.72 -0.03 -18.86
N ALA A 33 -8.48 -0.37 -18.51
CA ALA A 33 -7.62 0.48 -17.69
C ALA A 33 -7.26 1.77 -18.44
N ASP A 34 -7.36 2.90 -17.74
CA ASP A 34 -6.90 4.17 -18.27
C ASP A 34 -5.37 4.33 -18.07
N ALA A 35 -4.84 5.48 -18.50
CA ALA A 35 -3.41 5.76 -18.40
C ALA A 35 -2.95 5.85 -16.93
N ASP A 36 -3.80 6.37 -16.05
CA ASP A 36 -3.49 6.57 -14.64
C ASP A 36 -3.42 5.22 -13.92
N ASP A 37 -4.32 4.29 -14.23
CA ASP A 37 -4.32 2.92 -13.72
C ASP A 37 -3.01 2.19 -14.08
N ILE A 38 -2.56 2.33 -15.32
CA ILE A 38 -1.31 1.72 -15.80
C ILE A 38 -0.10 2.34 -15.09
N GLU A 39 -0.07 3.66 -14.95
CA GLU A 39 1.01 4.36 -14.27
C GLU A 39 1.08 3.99 -12.79
N ALA A 40 -0.08 3.88 -12.12
CA ALA A 40 -0.18 3.46 -10.73
C ALA A 40 0.40 2.05 -10.52
N GLN A 41 0.11 1.12 -11.43
CA GLN A 41 0.69 -0.23 -11.39
C GLN A 41 2.22 -0.18 -11.53
N GLN A 42 2.73 0.58 -12.49
CA GLN A 42 4.16 0.72 -12.70
C GLN A 42 4.86 1.30 -11.47
N ARG A 43 4.30 2.37 -10.89
CA ARG A 43 4.81 3.00 -9.66
C ARG A 43 4.80 2.03 -8.47
N SER A 44 3.74 1.23 -8.33
CA SER A 44 3.63 0.23 -7.26
C SER A 44 4.72 -0.84 -7.38
N PHE A 45 4.98 -1.33 -8.59
CA PHE A 45 6.03 -2.30 -8.86
C PHE A 45 7.42 -1.74 -8.52
N GLU A 46 7.72 -0.51 -8.93
CA GLU A 46 8.99 0.13 -8.60
C GLU A 46 9.19 0.30 -7.09
N ALA A 47 8.15 0.70 -6.37
CA ALA A 47 8.21 0.85 -4.92
C ALA A 47 8.47 -0.49 -4.22
N ASP A 48 7.82 -1.57 -4.66
CA ASP A 48 8.03 -2.91 -4.13
C ASP A 48 9.47 -3.40 -4.38
N GLN A 49 10.01 -3.15 -5.57
CA GLN A 49 11.40 -3.47 -5.89
C GLN A 49 12.39 -2.72 -4.97
N ARG A 50 12.13 -1.44 -4.68
CA ARG A 50 12.92 -0.65 -3.72
C ARG A 50 12.79 -1.17 -2.30
N ALA A 51 11.60 -1.59 -1.87
CA ALA A 51 11.39 -2.16 -0.54
C ALA A 51 12.16 -3.48 -0.37
N LYS A 52 12.06 -4.37 -1.36
CA LYS A 52 12.76 -5.66 -1.41
C LYS A 52 14.27 -5.49 -1.40
N SER A 53 14.82 -4.52 -2.12
CA SER A 53 16.27 -4.28 -2.12
C SER A 53 16.77 -3.82 -0.75
N ARG A 54 16.00 -3.00 -0.03
CA ARG A 54 16.33 -2.58 1.34
C ARG A 54 16.28 -3.73 2.33
N GLN A 55 15.30 -4.63 2.22
CA GLN A 55 15.19 -5.83 3.06
C GLN A 55 16.32 -6.84 2.83
N ARG A 56 16.86 -6.93 1.62
CA ARG A 56 18.02 -7.79 1.32
C ARG A 56 19.33 -7.25 1.89
N ASN A 57 19.42 -5.93 2.05
CA ASN A 57 20.63 -5.25 2.51
C ASN A 57 20.63 -4.98 4.03
N SER A 58 19.61 -5.45 4.76
CA SER A 58 19.48 -5.37 6.22
C SER A 58 19.75 -6.71 6.87
#